data_AF-A0A838Z148-F1
#
_entry.id   AF-A0A838Z148-F1
#
_cell.length_a   1.000
_cell.length_b   1.000
_cell.length_c   1.000
_cell.angle_alpha   90.00
_cell.angle_beta   90.00
_cell.angle_gamma   90.00
#
_symmetry.space_group_name_H-M   'P 1'
#
loop_
_entity.id
_entity.type
_entity.pdbx_description
1 polymer ?
#
loop_
_entity_poly.entity_id
_entity_poly.type
_entity_poly.pdbx_seq_one_letter_code
_entity_poly.pdbx_strand_id
1 'polypeptide(L)' 'MSVTKFSVLKLDDARSHGSELELNGVYIGELDESKSLVYFTDKAEDEWFFYIGDSCELVIS' A
#
# COMPACT_ATOMS: atom_id res chain seq x y z
N MET A 1 -15.28 -1.05 -1.61
CA MET A 1 -13.83 -0.99 -1.91
C MET A 1 -13.68 -0.72 -3.39
N SER A 2 -12.74 0.15 -3.76
CA SER A 2 -12.42 0.51 -5.14
C SER A 2 -10.94 0.22 -5.42
N VAL A 3 -10.57 -0.08 -6.66
CA VAL A 3 -9.16 -0.28 -7.02
C VAL A 3 -8.51 1.09 -7.22
N THR A 4 -7.36 1.34 -6.59
CA THR A 4 -6.63 2.61 -6.68
C THR A 4 -5.14 2.40 -6.89
N LYS A 5 -4.46 3.45 -7.38
CA LYS A 5 -2.99 3.53 -7.37
C LYS A 5 -2.53 4.30 -6.13
N PHE A 6 -1.46 3.82 -5.51
CA PHE A 6 -0.86 4.47 -4.36
C PHE A 6 0.67 4.39 -4.42
N SER A 7 1.33 5.37 -3.81
CA SER A 7 2.78 5.41 -3.59
C SER A 7 3.07 5.10 -2.12
N VAL A 8 4.04 4.23 -1.86
CA VAL A 8 4.45 3.86 -0.49
C VAL A 8 5.35 4.95 0.08
N LEU A 9 4.98 5.52 1.22
CA LEU A 9 5.77 6.54 1.91
C LEU A 9 6.61 5.96 3.04
N LYS A 10 6.11 4.91 3.70
CA LYS A 10 6.74 4.26 4.85
C LYS A 10 6.45 2.76 4.84
N LEU A 11 7.41 1.99 5.34
CA LEU A 11 7.27 0.56 5.63
C LEU A 11 7.57 0.38 7.12
N ASP A 12 6.52 0.27 7.92
CA ASP A 12 6.66 0.12 9.39
C ASP A 12 6.94 -1.32 9.82
N ASP A 13 6.67 -2.30 8.95
CA ASP A 13 6.99 -3.69 9.20
C ASP A 13 8.24 -4.11 8.42
N ALA A 14 9.26 -4.59 9.16
CA ALA A 14 10.52 -5.09 8.61
C ALA A 14 10.42 -6.53 8.11
N ARG A 15 9.24 -7.15 8.21
CA ARG A 15 9.04 -8.59 8.00
C ARG A 15 8.30 -8.88 6.71
N SER A 16 9.04 -8.92 5.62
CA SER A 16 8.65 -9.73 4.47
C SER A 16 9.90 -10.01 3.64
N HIS A 17 10.55 -11.12 3.98
CA HIS A 17 11.62 -11.63 3.14
C HIS A 17 11.02 -11.98 1.77
N GLY A 18 11.25 -11.15 0.76
CA GLY A 18 10.76 -11.35 -0.60
C GLY A 18 9.59 -10.46 -1.04
N SER A 19 9.18 -9.48 -0.23
CA SER A 19 8.22 -8.47 -0.71
C SER A 19 8.83 -7.57 -1.78
N GLU A 20 8.00 -7.14 -2.73
CA GLU A 20 8.36 -6.21 -3.79
C GLU A 20 8.08 -4.74 -3.44
N LEU A 21 7.70 -4.47 -2.18
CA LEU A 21 7.40 -3.14 -1.70
C LEU A 21 8.68 -2.33 -1.49
N GLU A 22 8.73 -1.17 -2.12
CA GLU A 22 9.83 -0.21 -2.06
C GLU A 22 9.28 1.18 -1.71
N LEU A 23 10.05 1.97 -0.97
CA LEU A 23 9.69 3.36 -0.69
C LEU A 23 9.62 4.17 -1.99
N ASN A 24 8.56 4.96 -2.13
CA ASN A 24 8.16 5.69 -3.33
C ASN A 24 7.77 4.80 -4.52
N GLY A 25 7.71 3.49 -4.34
CA GLY A 25 7.17 2.57 -5.33
C GLY A 25 5.66 2.80 -5.49
N VAL A 26 5.17 2.68 -6.73
CA VAL A 26 3.76 2.87 -7.07
C VAL A 26 3.11 1.52 -7.37
N TYR A 27 2.03 1.22 -6.65
CA TYR A 27 1.34 -0.07 -6.71
C TYR A 27 -0.16 0.13 -6.91
N ILE A 28 -0.86 -0.97 -7.17
CA ILE A 28 -2.32 -1.02 -7.28
C ILE A 28 -2.86 -1.82 -6.10
N GLY A 29 -3.77 -1.23 -5.33
CA GLY A 29 -4.38 -1.85 -4.16
C GLY A 29 -5.88 -1.58 -4.08
N GLU A 30 -6.51 -2.11 -3.05
CA GLU A 30 -7.93 -1.91 -2.77
C GLU A 30 -8.12 -0.79 -1.74
N LEU A 31 -8.79 0.28 -2.15
CA LEU A 31 -9.11 1.44 -1.33
C LEU A 31 -10.37 1.19 -0.50
N ASP A 32 -10.24 1.40 0.80
CA ASP A 32 -11.35 1.63 1.73
C ASP A 32 -11.35 3.10 2.16
N GLU A 33 -12.13 3.90 1.43
CA GLU A 33 -12.31 5.34 1.69
C GLU A 33 -12.85 5.61 3.09
N SER A 34 -13.67 4.70 3.65
CA SER A 34 -14.25 4.88 4.97
C SER A 34 -13.21 4.84 6.09
N LYS A 35 -12.07 4.20 5.84
CA LYS A 35 -10.94 4.06 6.77
C LYS A 35 -9.70 4.84 6.33
N SER A 36 -9.74 5.51 5.18
CA SER A 36 -8.56 6.16 4.58
C SER A 36 -7.37 5.20 4.49
N LEU A 37 -7.64 3.99 3.98
CA LEU A 37 -6.71 2.86 4.01
C LEU A 37 -6.68 2.17 2.64
N VAL A 38 -5.50 1.73 2.22
CA VAL A 38 -5.29 0.86 1.06
C VAL A 38 -4.82 -0.50 1.52
N TYR A 39 -5.55 -1.54 1.09
CA TYR A 39 -5.18 -2.94 1.26
C TYR A 39 -4.34 -3.38 0.06
N PHE A 40 -3.27 -4.12 0.33
CA PHE A 40 -2.40 -4.67 -0.72
C PHE A 40 -1.92 -6.05 -0.31
N THR A 41 -1.98 -7.01 -1.22
CA THR A 41 -1.36 -8.33 -1.04
C THR A 41 -0.18 -8.41 -1.99
N ASP A 42 1.01 -8.65 -1.45
CA ASP A 42 2.21 -8.75 -2.27
C ASP A 42 2.37 -10.14 -2.89
N LYS A 43 3.44 -10.32 -3.69
CA LYS A 43 3.74 -11.61 -4.34
C LYS A 43 4.17 -12.72 -3.38
N ALA A 44 4.58 -12.37 -2.17
CA ALA A 44 4.88 -13.32 -1.11
C ALA A 44 3.61 -13.76 -0.37
N GLU A 45 2.43 -13.30 -0.81
CA GLU A 45 1.13 -13.50 -0.17
C GLU A 45 1.01 -12.80 1.19
N ASP A 46 1.89 -11.83 1.48
CA ASP A 46 1.82 -11.03 2.69
C ASP A 46 0.76 -9.93 2.53
N GLU A 47 -0.05 -9.72 3.57
CA GLU A 47 -1.09 -8.69 3.61
C GLU A 47 -0.54 -7.38 4.21
N TRP A 48 -0.77 -6.29 3.48
CA TRP A 48 -0.32 -4.94 3.83
C TRP A 48 -1.47 -3.98 3.96
N PHE A 49 -1.35 -3.09 4.94
CA PHE A 49 -2.30 -2.03 5.22
C PHE A 49 -1.55 -0.69 5.17
N PHE A 50 -1.91 0.15 4.21
CA PHE A 50 -1.31 1.46 4.02
C PHE A 50 -2.31 2.58 4.32
N TYR A 51 -1.99 3.42 5.30
CA TYR A 51 -2.82 4.55 5.71
C TYR A 51 -2.49 5.78 4.87
N ILE A 52 -3.53 6.36 4.28
CA ILE A 52 -3.41 7.51 3.37
C ILE A 52 -2.97 8.74 4.17
N GLY A 53 -1.89 9.38 3.72
CA GLY A 53 -1.27 10.54 4.37
C GLY A 53 -0.25 10.17 5.45
N ASP A 54 -0.06 8.88 5.76
CA ASP A 54 0.95 8.41 6.71
C ASP A 54 1.95 7.44 6.07
N SER A 55 1.47 6.25 5.67
CA SER A 55 2.30 5.23 5.04
C SER A 55 2.10 5.11 3.53
N CYS A 56 1.09 5.75 2.96
CA CYS A 56 0.95 5.94 1.51
C CYS A 56 0.31 7.27 1.11
N GLU A 57 0.40 7.59 -0.18
CA GLU A 57 -0.41 8.63 -0.84
C GLU A 57 -1.08 8.07 -2.10
N LEU A 58 -2.28 8.58 -2.42
CA LEU A 58 -2.98 8.18 -3.65
C LEU A 58 -2.35 8.85 -4.86
N VAL A 59 -2.11 8.08 -5.93
CA VAL A 59 -1.58 8.60 -7.19
C VAL A 59 -2.75 8.93 -8.11
N ILE A 60 -3.07 10.23 -8.19
CA ILE A 60 -4.12 10.75 -9.06
C ILE A 60 -3.48 11.04 -10.43
N SER A 61 -3.97 10.39 -11.48
CA SER A 61 -3.56 10.63 -12.87
C SER A 61 -4.48 11.63 -13.57
#